data_AF-F3FYU6-F1
#
_entry.id   AF-F3FYU6-F1
#
_cell.length_a   1.000
_cell.length_b   1.000
_cell.length_c   1.000
_cell.angle_alpha   90.00
_cell.angle_beta   90.00
_cell.angle_gamma   90.00
#
_symmetry.space_group_name_H-M   'P 1'
#
loop_
_entity.id
_entity.type
_entity.pdbx_description
1 polymer ?
#
loop_
_entity_poly.entity_id
_entity_poly.type
_entity_poly.pdbx_seq_one_letter_code
_entity_poly.pdbx_strand_id
1 'polypeptide(L)' 'HSGGEASSPEASAAWAGIQSLGAEGRSNYPLALNVDDLGEDFMLNAQT' A
#
# COMPACT_ATOMS: atom_id res chain seq x y z
N HIS A 1 8.92 -18.51 7.25
CA HIS A 1 7.47 -18.67 7.45
C HIS A 1 6.81 -18.54 6.10
N SER A 2 6.06 -19.58 5.76
CA SER A 2 5.37 -19.85 4.52
C SER A 2 4.29 -18.81 4.22
N GLY A 3 3.94 -18.62 2.94
CA GLY A 3 2.70 -17.92 2.57
C GLY A 3 2.69 -17.40 1.15
N GLY A 4 2.67 -18.31 0.17
CA GLY A 4 2.26 -17.94 -1.19
C GLY A 4 0.77 -17.62 -1.20
N GLU A 5 0.40 -16.37 -0.94
CA GLU A 5 -0.98 -15.86 -1.02
C GLU A 5 -1.12 -14.74 -2.04
N ALA A 6 -0.29 -14.76 -3.09
CA ALA A 6 -0.37 -13.82 -4.21
C ALA A 6 -0.91 -14.51 -5.46
N SER A 7 -2.16 -14.98 -5.43
CA SER A 7 -2.97 -15.25 -6.64
C SER A 7 -4.39 -15.74 -6.28
N SER A 8 -5.12 -14.97 -5.48
CA SER A 8 -6.58 -15.07 -5.53
C SER A 8 -7.09 -13.98 -6.49
N PRO A 9 -8.11 -14.28 -7.33
CA PRO A 9 -8.69 -13.29 -8.22
C PRO A 9 -9.18 -12.04 -7.46
N GLU A 10 -9.65 -12.20 -6.23
CA GLU A 10 -10.05 -11.12 -5.33
C GLU A 10 -8.88 -10.23 -4.92
N ALA A 11 -7.70 -10.82 -4.64
CA ALA A 11 -6.49 -10.05 -4.37
C ALA A 11 -6.06 -9.28 -5.61
N SER A 12 -6.09 -9.90 -6.80
CA SER A 12 -5.76 -9.21 -8.05
C SER A 12 -6.75 -8.08 -8.37
N ALA A 13 -8.04 -8.25 -8.04
CA ALA A 13 -9.05 -7.22 -8.21
C ALA A 13 -8.84 -6.04 -7.26
N ALA A 14 -8.42 -6.30 -6.00
CA ALA A 14 -8.12 -5.24 -5.04
C ALA A 14 -6.93 -4.36 -5.48
N TRP A 15 -5.98 -4.90 -6.25
CA TRP A 15 -4.84 -4.16 -6.80
C TRP A 15 -5.12 -3.56 -8.19
N ALA A 16 -6.31 -3.75 -8.76
CA ALA A 16 -6.63 -3.22 -10.08
C ALA A 16 -6.55 -1.68 -10.09
N GLY A 17 -5.74 -1.14 -11.02
CA GLY A 17 -5.49 0.29 -11.13
C GLY A 17 -4.29 0.80 -10.32
N ILE A 18 -3.70 -0.03 -9.45
CA ILE A 18 -2.44 0.29 -8.77
C ILE A 18 -1.27 -0.13 -9.64
N GLN A 19 -0.38 0.83 -9.92
CA GLN A 19 0.85 0.60 -10.68
C GLN A 19 2.06 0.74 -9.77
N SER A 20 2.90 -0.29 -9.70
CA SER A 20 4.19 -0.18 -9.02
C SER A 20 5.17 0.55 -9.94
N LEU A 21 5.64 1.73 -9.51
CA LEU A 21 6.60 2.55 -10.26
C LEU A 21 8.07 2.11 -10.06
N GLY A 22 8.30 1.18 -9.14
CA GLY A 22 9.62 0.68 -8.79
C GLY A 22 9.81 0.59 -7.28
N ALA A 23 10.45 -0.48 -6.83
CA ALA A 23 10.93 -0.62 -5.46
C ALA A 23 12.44 -0.41 -5.46
N GLU A 24 12.89 0.78 -5.08
CA GLU A 24 14.31 0.99 -4.84
C GLU A 24 14.64 0.42 -3.45
N GLY A 25 15.56 -0.53 -3.39
CA GLY A 25 15.96 -1.20 -2.15
C GLY A 25 16.75 -0.29 -1.22
N ARG A 26 16.17 0.82 -0.75
CA ARG A 26 16.70 1.56 0.40
C ARG A 26 16.02 1.07 1.65
N SER A 27 16.81 0.62 2.61
CA SER A 27 16.30 0.03 3.85
C SER A 27 15.68 1.04 4.81
N ASN A 28 15.95 2.34 4.63
CA ASN A 28 15.56 3.37 5.58
C ASN A 28 14.98 4.58 4.84
N TYR A 29 13.66 4.74 4.88
CA TYR A 29 12.97 5.98 4.59
C TYR A 29 12.21 6.39 5.85
N PRO A 30 12.57 7.50 6.53
CA PRO A 30 11.75 8.04 7.60
C PRO A 30 10.51 8.66 6.96
N LEU A 31 9.53 7.81 6.66
CA LEU A 31 8.21 8.21 6.21
C LEU A 31 7.20 7.77 7.25
N ALA A 32 6.32 8.69 7.62
CA ALA A 32 5.13 8.38 8.38
C ALA A 32 3.94 8.41 7.43
N LEU A 33 3.17 7.32 7.40
CA LEU A 33 1.89 7.26 6.70
C LEU A 33 0.77 7.27 7.75
N ASN A 34 -0.19 8.20 7.60
CA ASN A 34 -1.37 8.28 8.45
C ASN A 34 -2.64 8.12 7.62
N VAL A 35 -3.63 7.43 8.18
CA VAL A 35 -4.99 7.31 7.64
C VAL A 35 -5.88 8.28 8.40
N ASP A 36 -6.58 9.14 7.67
CA ASP A 36 -7.64 10.00 8.21
C ASP A 36 -8.99 9.45 7.73
N ASP A 37 -9.79 8.95 8.68
CA ASP A 37 -11.11 8.37 8.50
C ASP A 37 -12.22 9.18 9.17
N LEU A 38 -11.96 10.45 9.52
CA LEU A 38 -12.90 11.28 10.28
C LEU A 38 -14.08 11.81 9.44
N GLY A 39 -14.08 11.59 8.12
CA GLY A 39 -15.14 12.01 7.19
C GLY A 39 -15.82 10.84 6.49
N GLU A 40 -16.55 11.13 5.41
CA GLU A 40 -17.20 10.10 4.57
C GLU A 40 -16.21 9.35 3.67
N ASP A 41 -14.99 9.89 3.51
CA ASP A 41 -13.91 9.35 2.69
C ASP A 41 -12.68 8.99 3.55
N PHE A 42 -11.80 8.15 3.00
CA PHE A 42 -10.47 7.89 3.56
C PHE A 42 -9.42 8.75 2.89
N MET A 43 -8.53 9.36 3.67
CA MET A 43 -7.34 10.05 3.16
C MET A 43 -6.04 9.40 3.66
N LEU A 44 -5.08 9.27 2.75
CA LEU A 44 -3.73 8.81 3.06
C LEU A 44 -2.76 10.00 3.04
N ASN A 45 -2.09 10.25 4.17
CA ASN A 45 -1.13 11.35 4.32
C ASN A 45 0.29 10.80 4.51
N ALA A 46 1.23 11.23 3.67
CA ALA A 46 2.65 10.90 3.80
C ALA A 46 3.42 12.11 4.36
N GLN A 47 4.26 11.87 5.38
CA GLN A 47 5.07 12.87 6.07
C GLN A 47 6.52 12.40 6.19
N THR A 48 7.48 13.33 6.26
CA THR A 48 8.92 13.08 6.41
C THR A 48 9.47 13.66 7.70
#